data_AF-V5H1X2-F1
#
_entry.id   AF-V5H1X2-F1
#
_cell.length_a   1.000
_cell.length_b   1.000
_cell.length_c   1.000
_cell.angle_alpha   90.00
_cell.angle_beta   90.00
_cell.angle_gamma   90.00
#
_symmetry.space_group_name_H-M   'P 1'
#
loop_
_entity.id
_entity.type
_entity.pdbx_description
1 polymer ?
#
loop_
_entity_poly.entity_id
_entity_poly.type
_entity_poly.pdbx_seq_one_letter_code
_entity_poly.pdbx_strand_id
1 'polypeptide(L)'
;MIGHDCFVQLARLHILHSPLSEGDVSMYGEGFHVTIAKSPTVNKALPYLIDLAQLEWYRDIASRMPIQQHQFPLEKLQQLQNSNDLDAFGRHYFHIPDATYVLNSPYNVGALWQLVQNEMLETTQTTPSANNDPFAELDINQPQTILIQQRNRYIFTQGISAQLGALLIHCQQQKPLNQASDEMLAQLPYLLQYQLVNDILEANDG
;
A
#
# COMPACT_ATOMS: atom_id res chain seq x y z
N MET A 1 -10.77 -4.82 -15.61
CA MET A 1 -11.70 -5.22 -14.52
C MET A 1 -12.55 -6.40 -14.96
N ILE A 2 -13.19 -7.11 -14.02
CA ILE A 2 -14.13 -8.20 -14.33
C ILE A 2 -15.53 -7.67 -14.60
N GLY A 3 -16.31 -8.38 -15.42
CA GLY A 3 -17.72 -8.06 -15.65
C GLY A 3 -18.57 -8.30 -14.41
N HIS A 4 -19.75 -7.65 -14.37
CA HIS A 4 -20.69 -7.68 -13.24
C HIS A 4 -21.03 -9.10 -12.78
N ASP A 5 -21.36 -10.01 -13.70
CA ASP A 5 -21.74 -11.37 -13.35
C ASP A 5 -20.59 -12.16 -12.68
N CYS A 6 -19.36 -11.99 -13.18
CA CYS A 6 -18.18 -12.61 -12.59
C CYS A 6 -17.96 -12.09 -11.16
N PHE A 7 -18.08 -10.77 -10.96
CA PHE A 7 -17.98 -10.15 -9.64
C PHE A 7 -19.04 -10.67 -8.67
N VAL A 8 -20.31 -10.70 -9.09
CA VAL A 8 -21.43 -11.18 -8.26
C VAL A 8 -21.21 -12.62 -7.80
N GLN A 9 -20.72 -13.50 -8.67
CA GLN A 9 -20.43 -14.89 -8.29
C GLN A 9 -19.26 -14.98 -7.29
N LEU A 10 -18.18 -14.23 -7.50
CA LEU A 10 -17.04 -14.19 -6.58
C LEU A 10 -17.44 -13.61 -5.21
N ALA A 11 -18.21 -12.51 -5.21
CA ALA A 11 -18.75 -11.91 -3.99
C ALA A 11 -19.63 -12.91 -3.24
N ARG A 12 -20.52 -13.62 -3.93
CA ARG A 12 -21.36 -14.67 -3.32
C ARG A 12 -20.53 -15.80 -2.73
N LEU A 13 -19.50 -16.26 -3.42
CA LEU A 13 -18.58 -17.28 -2.89
C LEU A 13 -17.83 -16.78 -1.65
N HIS A 14 -17.46 -15.51 -1.62
CA HIS A 14 -16.84 -14.89 -0.45
C HIS A 14 -17.82 -14.86 0.73
N ILE A 15 -19.04 -14.36 0.49
CA ILE A 15 -20.14 -14.28 1.45
C ILE A 15 -20.38 -15.61 2.17
N LEU A 16 -20.44 -16.69 1.39
CA LEU A 16 -20.75 -18.03 1.90
C LEU A 16 -19.62 -18.63 2.74
N HIS A 17 -18.37 -18.27 2.48
CA HIS A 17 -17.20 -18.85 3.17
C HIS A 17 -16.61 -17.95 4.26
N SER A 18 -16.99 -16.67 4.29
CA SER A 18 -16.63 -15.68 5.30
C SER A 18 -17.91 -15.04 5.86
N PRO A 19 -18.77 -15.80 6.56
CA PRO A 19 -19.98 -15.24 7.14
C PRO A 19 -19.63 -14.21 8.21
N LEU A 20 -20.32 -13.07 8.20
CA LEU A 20 -20.18 -12.09 9.27
C LEU A 20 -20.70 -12.67 10.58
N SER A 21 -19.88 -12.59 11.61
CA SER A 21 -20.28 -12.88 12.99
C SER A 21 -20.97 -11.70 13.66
N GLU A 22 -20.88 -10.51 13.08
CA GLU A 22 -21.37 -9.24 13.64
C GLU A 22 -22.10 -8.42 12.56
N GLY A 23 -22.97 -7.48 12.97
CA GLY A 23 -23.71 -6.62 12.03
C GLY A 23 -22.86 -5.55 11.33
N ASP A 24 -21.57 -5.44 11.65
CA ASP A 24 -20.65 -4.52 10.99
C ASP A 24 -20.15 -5.10 9.67
N VAL A 25 -20.60 -4.49 8.57
CA VAL A 25 -20.24 -4.88 7.20
C VAL A 25 -18.93 -4.23 6.72
N SER A 26 -18.29 -3.38 7.52
CA SER A 26 -17.07 -2.66 7.14
C SER A 26 -15.91 -3.63 6.84
N MET A 27 -15.93 -4.82 7.44
CA MET A 27 -14.87 -5.83 7.27
C MET A 27 -15.09 -6.75 6.06
N TYR A 28 -16.14 -6.57 5.28
CA TYR A 28 -16.54 -7.56 4.27
C TYR A 28 -15.66 -7.64 3.02
N GLY A 29 -14.77 -6.69 2.82
CA GLY A 29 -13.72 -6.78 1.80
C GLY A 29 -12.53 -7.63 2.25
N GLU A 30 -12.41 -7.94 3.55
CA GLU A 30 -11.28 -8.67 4.11
C GLU A 30 -11.21 -10.09 3.55
N GLY A 31 -10.06 -10.47 3.01
CA GLY A 31 -9.88 -11.82 2.45
C GLY A 31 -10.61 -12.05 1.12
N PHE A 32 -11.15 -11.01 0.48
CA PHE A 32 -11.74 -11.14 -0.85
C PHE A 32 -10.71 -11.63 -1.88
N HIS A 33 -9.49 -11.09 -1.84
CA HIS A 33 -8.34 -11.55 -2.64
C HIS A 33 -8.05 -13.06 -2.46
N VAL A 34 -8.19 -13.59 -1.23
CA VAL A 34 -8.05 -15.04 -0.95
C VAL A 34 -9.16 -15.85 -1.62
N THR A 35 -10.37 -15.29 -1.70
CA THR A 35 -11.49 -15.94 -2.38
C THR A 35 -11.28 -15.99 -3.89
N ILE A 36 -10.79 -14.90 -4.48
CA ILE A 36 -10.40 -14.86 -5.89
C ILE A 36 -9.33 -15.92 -6.17
N ALA A 37 -8.31 -16.01 -5.30
CA ALA A 37 -7.24 -16.97 -5.41
C ALA A 37 -7.71 -18.44 -5.40
N LYS A 38 -8.89 -18.75 -4.84
CA LYS A 38 -9.48 -20.10 -4.86
C LYS A 38 -10.15 -20.46 -6.19
N SER A 39 -10.29 -19.52 -7.14
CA SER A 39 -10.91 -19.76 -8.46
C SER A 39 -9.83 -19.95 -9.55
N PRO A 40 -9.55 -21.19 -9.99
CA PRO A 40 -8.48 -21.45 -10.95
C PRO A 40 -8.74 -20.79 -12.32
N THR A 41 -10.02 -20.69 -12.72
CA THR A 41 -10.43 -20.06 -13.97
C THR A 41 -10.10 -18.57 -13.99
N VAL A 42 -10.39 -17.87 -12.89
CA VAL A 42 -10.13 -16.43 -12.76
C VAL A 42 -8.63 -16.18 -12.67
N ASN A 43 -7.90 -16.96 -11.87
CA ASN A 43 -6.44 -16.81 -11.76
C ASN A 43 -5.73 -17.06 -13.09
N LYS A 44 -6.23 -17.98 -13.92
CA LYS A 44 -5.65 -18.26 -15.23
C LYS A 44 -5.91 -17.12 -16.22
N ALA A 45 -7.11 -16.52 -16.17
CA ALA A 45 -7.50 -15.47 -17.12
C ALA A 45 -6.95 -14.10 -16.71
N LEU A 46 -6.95 -13.79 -15.41
CA LEU A 46 -6.66 -12.47 -14.84
C LEU A 46 -5.86 -12.64 -13.55
N PRO A 47 -4.59 -13.07 -13.63
CA PRO A 47 -3.79 -13.37 -12.43
C PRO A 47 -3.54 -12.14 -11.55
N TYR A 48 -3.50 -10.95 -12.14
CA TYR A 48 -3.34 -9.66 -11.43
C TYR A 48 -4.54 -9.27 -10.56
N LEU A 49 -5.69 -9.95 -10.70
CA LEU A 49 -6.93 -9.56 -10.02
C LEU A 49 -6.83 -9.73 -8.49
N ILE A 50 -6.01 -10.70 -8.03
CA ILE A 50 -5.77 -10.92 -6.60
C ILE A 50 -5.09 -9.68 -6.00
N ASP A 51 -4.02 -9.20 -6.64
CA ASP A 51 -3.25 -8.04 -6.17
C ASP A 51 -4.05 -6.74 -6.31
N LEU A 52 -4.88 -6.62 -7.36
CA LEU A 52 -5.80 -5.50 -7.50
C LEU A 52 -6.84 -5.46 -6.37
N ALA A 53 -7.44 -6.59 -6.03
CA ALA A 53 -8.39 -6.67 -4.91
C ALA A 53 -7.70 -6.37 -3.56
N GLN A 54 -6.46 -6.79 -3.38
CA GLN A 54 -5.67 -6.46 -2.19
C GLN A 54 -5.34 -4.96 -2.13
N LEU A 55 -4.99 -4.34 -3.25
CA LEU A 55 -4.78 -2.90 -3.35
C LEU A 55 -6.04 -2.13 -2.94
N GLU A 56 -7.21 -2.50 -3.50
CA GLU A 56 -8.48 -1.87 -3.16
C GLU A 56 -8.81 -2.02 -1.68
N TRP A 57 -8.58 -3.20 -1.10
CA TRP A 57 -8.76 -3.44 0.33
C TRP A 57 -7.85 -2.56 1.18
N TYR A 58 -6.55 -2.46 0.86
CA TYR A 58 -5.61 -1.58 1.56
C TYR A 58 -6.03 -0.11 1.53
N ARG A 59 -6.59 0.35 0.42
CA ARG A 59 -7.11 1.72 0.33
C ARG A 59 -8.36 1.92 1.18
N ASP A 60 -9.26 0.95 1.17
CA ASP A 60 -10.49 0.97 1.97
C ASP A 60 -10.18 1.00 3.48
N ILE A 61 -9.34 0.09 3.98
CA ILE A 61 -8.91 0.10 5.40
C ILE A 61 -8.19 1.39 5.77
N ALA A 62 -7.29 1.90 4.91
CA ALA A 62 -6.58 3.15 5.16
C ALA A 62 -7.56 4.34 5.24
N SER A 63 -8.67 4.32 4.50
CA SER A 63 -9.68 5.40 4.52
C SER A 63 -10.51 5.45 5.80
N ARG A 64 -10.61 4.33 6.51
CA ARG A 64 -11.35 4.22 7.77
C ARG A 64 -10.51 4.51 9.01
N MET A 65 -9.19 4.55 8.87
CA MET A 65 -8.31 4.83 9.99
C MET A 65 -8.49 6.27 10.49
N PRO A 66 -8.31 6.53 11.80
CA PRO A 66 -8.31 7.88 12.33
C PRO A 66 -7.23 8.73 11.65
N ILE A 67 -7.57 9.98 11.32
CA ILE A 67 -6.59 10.90 10.75
C ILE A 67 -5.47 11.13 11.76
N GLN A 68 -4.27 10.64 11.46
CA GLN A 68 -3.09 10.88 12.27
C GLN A 68 -2.46 12.22 11.88
N GLN A 69 -2.16 13.05 12.87
CA GLN A 69 -1.35 14.24 12.64
C GLN A 69 0.09 13.80 12.36
N HIS A 70 0.59 14.17 11.20
CA HIS A 70 1.97 13.91 10.84
C HIS A 70 2.88 14.99 11.43
N GLN A 71 3.73 14.61 12.39
CA GLN A 71 4.80 15.44 12.89
C GLN A 71 6.10 14.65 12.83
N PHE A 72 7.05 15.11 12.01
CA PHE A 72 8.35 14.49 11.95
C PHE A 72 9.13 14.77 13.25
N PRO A 73 9.69 13.75 13.93
CA PRO A 73 10.36 13.87 15.23
C PRO A 73 11.76 14.47 15.11
N LEU A 74 11.87 15.71 14.62
CA LEU A 74 13.14 16.38 14.34
C LEU A 74 14.05 16.46 15.58
N GLU A 75 13.45 16.70 16.75
CA GLU A 75 14.16 16.81 18.02
C GLU A 75 14.84 15.49 18.41
N LYS A 76 14.15 14.35 18.25
CA LYS A 76 14.74 13.02 18.50
C LYS A 76 15.86 12.71 17.52
N LEU A 77 15.69 13.06 16.24
CA LEU A 77 16.76 12.89 15.25
C LEU A 77 18.00 13.70 15.62
N GLN A 78 17.83 14.95 16.04
CA GLN A 78 18.92 15.80 16.50
C GLN A 78 19.60 15.25 17.76
N GLN A 79 18.84 14.71 18.71
CA GLN A 79 19.40 14.06 19.91
C GLN A 79 20.25 12.84 19.55
N LEU A 80 19.79 11.99 18.63
CA LEU A 80 20.54 10.84 18.15
C LEU A 80 21.83 11.26 17.44
N GLN A 81 21.76 12.29 16.58
CA GLN A 81 22.93 12.82 15.87
C GLN A 81 23.96 13.45 16.82
N ASN A 82 23.52 14.08 17.90
CA ASN A 82 24.39 14.70 18.91
C ASN A 82 24.81 13.75 20.04
N SER A 83 24.40 12.48 19.99
CA SER A 83 24.73 11.51 21.02
C SER A 83 26.20 11.07 20.91
N ASN A 84 26.84 10.78 22.05
CA ASN A 84 28.20 10.24 22.08
C ASN A 84 28.26 8.74 21.73
N ASP A 85 27.11 8.09 21.55
CA ASP A 85 26.99 6.68 21.21
C ASP A 85 26.91 6.54 19.68
N LEU A 86 28.01 6.09 19.08
CA LEU A 86 28.13 5.95 17.62
C LEU A 86 27.14 4.93 17.03
N ASP A 87 26.66 3.98 17.84
CA ASP A 87 25.73 2.94 17.41
C ASP A 87 24.26 3.31 17.68
N ALA A 88 24.00 4.44 18.36
CA ALA A 88 22.66 4.85 18.75
C ALA A 88 21.73 4.92 17.54
N PHE A 89 22.13 5.57 16.45
CA PHE A 89 21.32 5.66 15.23
C PHE A 89 20.98 4.28 14.66
N GLY A 90 21.94 3.35 14.70
CA GLY A 90 21.78 2.00 14.19
C GLY A 90 20.81 1.13 14.98
N ARG A 91 20.70 1.31 16.30
CA ARG A 91 19.77 0.57 17.17
C ARG A 91 18.31 1.06 17.08
N HIS A 92 18.07 2.21 16.46
CA HIS A 92 16.73 2.76 16.31
C HIS A 92 16.09 2.37 14.98
N TYR A 93 14.78 2.53 14.91
CA TYR A 93 13.99 2.42 13.69
C TYR A 93 13.04 3.62 13.56
N PHE A 94 12.63 3.91 12.33
CA PHE A 94 11.61 4.92 12.07
C PHE A 94 10.22 4.32 12.27
N HIS A 95 9.43 4.88 13.16
CA HIS A 95 8.04 4.47 13.31
C HIS A 95 7.23 4.95 12.10
N ILE A 96 6.56 4.01 11.44
CA ILE A 96 5.71 4.24 10.28
C ILE A 96 4.25 4.32 10.76
N PRO A 97 3.46 5.34 10.36
CA PRO A 97 2.04 5.44 10.70
C PRO A 97 1.25 4.18 10.35
N ASP A 98 0.31 3.77 11.22
CA ASP A 98 -0.46 2.51 11.06
C ASP A 98 -1.28 2.48 9.77
N ALA A 99 -1.74 3.64 9.30
CA ALA A 99 -2.47 3.79 8.05
C ALA A 99 -1.55 3.82 6.81
N THR A 100 -0.45 3.05 6.84
CA THR A 100 0.53 2.91 5.77
C THR A 100 0.69 1.44 5.39
N TYR A 101 0.46 1.11 4.13
CA TYR A 101 0.53 -0.24 3.61
C TYR A 101 1.44 -0.30 2.39
N VAL A 102 2.16 -1.41 2.26
CA VAL A 102 3.00 -1.72 1.10
C VAL A 102 2.46 -2.97 0.42
N LEU A 103 2.20 -2.87 -0.88
CA LEU A 103 1.82 -4.00 -1.71
C LEU A 103 2.95 -4.29 -2.71
N ASN A 104 3.50 -5.49 -2.68
CA ASN A 104 4.41 -5.99 -3.71
C ASN A 104 3.63 -6.86 -4.67
N SER A 105 3.58 -6.46 -5.93
CA SER A 105 2.83 -7.14 -6.98
C SER A 105 3.77 -7.51 -8.13
N PRO A 106 3.69 -8.73 -8.70
CA PRO A 106 4.36 -9.06 -9.95
C PRO A 106 3.73 -8.37 -11.18
N TYR A 107 2.63 -7.64 -10.97
CA TYR A 107 1.88 -6.90 -11.99
C TYR A 107 1.79 -5.40 -11.68
N ASN A 108 1.59 -4.59 -12.73
CA ASN A 108 1.49 -3.13 -12.65
C ASN A 108 0.08 -2.67 -12.22
N VAL A 109 -0.42 -3.23 -11.10
CA VAL A 109 -1.79 -3.02 -10.64
C VAL A 109 -2.05 -1.61 -10.13
N GLY A 110 -1.02 -0.89 -9.67
CA GLY A 110 -1.14 0.50 -9.26
C GLY A 110 -1.44 1.42 -10.44
N ALA A 111 -0.75 1.24 -11.57
CA ALA A 111 -1.03 1.99 -12.79
C ALA A 111 -2.40 1.63 -13.37
N LEU A 112 -2.75 0.34 -13.41
CA LEU A 112 -4.08 -0.12 -13.81
C LEU A 112 -5.19 0.56 -12.99
N TRP A 113 -5.03 0.56 -11.66
CA TRP A 113 -6.00 1.19 -10.76
C TRP A 113 -6.14 2.69 -11.05
N GLN A 114 -5.02 3.42 -11.19
CA GLN A 114 -5.04 4.86 -11.52
C GLN A 114 -5.75 5.16 -12.85
N LEU A 115 -5.50 4.35 -13.88
CA LEU A 115 -6.16 4.50 -15.18
C LEU A 115 -7.69 4.34 -15.07
N VAL A 116 -8.15 3.30 -14.37
CA VAL A 116 -9.58 3.07 -14.14
C VAL A 116 -10.21 4.24 -13.37
N GLN A 117 -9.52 4.75 -12.34
CA GLN A 117 -10.03 5.91 -11.59
C GLN A 117 -10.13 7.17 -12.46
N ASN A 118 -9.15 7.41 -13.33
CA ASN A 118 -9.16 8.57 -14.22
C ASN A 118 -10.28 8.48 -15.26
N GLU A 119 -10.48 7.30 -15.86
CA GLU A 119 -11.59 7.05 -16.80
C GLU A 119 -12.96 7.31 -16.13
N MET A 120 -13.14 6.84 -14.90
CA MET A 120 -14.36 7.11 -14.13
C MET A 120 -14.58 8.60 -13.83
N LEU A 121 -13.52 9.39 -13.67
CA LEU A 121 -13.62 10.83 -13.48
C LEU A 121 -13.92 11.57 -14.79
N GLU A 122 -13.30 11.16 -15.90
CA GLU A 122 -13.50 11.76 -17.23
C GLU A 122 -14.92 11.53 -17.77
N THR A 123 -15.52 10.36 -17.54
CA THR A 123 -16.92 10.09 -17.92
C THR A 123 -17.94 10.99 -17.22
N THR A 124 -17.56 11.70 -16.16
CA THR A 124 -18.41 12.70 -15.48
C THR A 124 -18.23 14.12 -16.02
N GLN A 125 -17.23 14.37 -16.88
CA GLN A 125 -16.94 15.67 -17.48
C GLN A 125 -17.19 15.59 -19.00
N THR A 126 -18.20 16.32 -19.49
CA THR A 126 -18.69 16.30 -20.88
C THR A 126 -17.75 16.98 -21.89
N THR A 127 -16.48 16.61 -21.93
CA THR A 127 -15.54 17.02 -22.99
C THR A 127 -14.73 15.83 -23.46
N PRO A 128 -14.83 15.43 -24.75
CA PRO A 128 -14.00 14.38 -25.30
C PRO A 128 -12.58 14.91 -25.45
N SER A 129 -11.66 14.49 -24.57
CA SER A 129 -10.24 14.75 -24.73
C SER A 129 -9.58 13.57 -25.43
N ALA A 130 -8.99 13.89 -26.59
CA ALA A 130 -7.97 13.20 -27.37
C ALA A 130 -8.06 11.67 -27.60
N ASN A 131 -7.87 11.27 -28.87
CA ASN A 131 -7.90 9.90 -29.41
C ASN A 131 -6.80 8.93 -28.89
N ASN A 132 -6.31 9.09 -27.67
CA ASN A 132 -5.32 8.19 -27.10
C ASN A 132 -6.03 7.23 -26.15
N ASP A 133 -6.02 5.93 -26.48
CA ASP A 133 -6.43 4.88 -25.56
C ASP A 133 -5.41 4.83 -24.40
N PRO A 134 -5.76 5.29 -23.18
CA PRO A 134 -4.81 5.38 -22.08
C PRO A 134 -4.40 3.99 -21.57
N PHE A 135 -5.13 2.93 -21.92
CA PHE A 135 -4.76 1.55 -21.61
C PHE A 135 -3.73 0.98 -22.58
N ALA A 136 -3.51 1.58 -23.76
CA ALA A 136 -2.57 1.08 -24.76
C ALA A 136 -1.10 1.12 -24.28
N GLU A 137 -0.77 2.03 -23.36
CA GLU A 137 0.58 2.18 -22.78
C GLU A 137 0.79 1.31 -21.52
N LEU A 138 -0.27 0.67 -21.00
CA LEU A 138 -0.18 -0.14 -19.79
C LEU A 138 0.43 -1.51 -20.09
N ASP A 139 1.69 -1.72 -19.70
CA ASP A 139 2.22 -3.07 -19.52
C ASP A 139 1.86 -3.59 -18.12
N ILE A 140 0.85 -4.46 -18.06
CA ILE A 140 0.37 -5.07 -16.82
C ILE A 140 1.37 -6.07 -16.22
N ASN A 141 2.30 -6.64 -17.01
CA ASN A 141 3.19 -7.71 -16.55
C ASN A 141 4.51 -7.20 -15.97
N GLN A 142 4.56 -5.92 -15.59
CA GLN A 142 5.70 -5.32 -14.91
C GLN A 142 5.52 -5.41 -13.38
N PRO A 143 6.51 -5.96 -12.64
CA PRO A 143 6.49 -5.91 -11.19
C PRO A 143 6.44 -4.48 -10.67
N GLN A 144 5.67 -4.27 -9.61
CA GLN A 144 5.51 -2.98 -8.97
C GLN A 144 5.38 -3.12 -7.46
N THR A 145 6.05 -2.22 -6.73
CA THR A 145 5.78 -1.98 -5.31
C THR A 145 4.93 -0.73 -5.18
N ILE A 146 3.84 -0.81 -4.41
CA ILE A 146 2.86 0.26 -4.26
C ILE A 146 2.79 0.65 -2.79
N LEU A 147 2.91 1.95 -2.55
CA LEU A 147 2.68 2.58 -1.26
C LEU A 147 1.23 3.07 -1.20
N ILE A 148 0.52 2.68 -0.15
CA ILE A 148 -0.80 3.19 0.19
C ILE A 148 -0.70 3.88 1.55
N GLN A 149 -1.08 5.15 1.64
CA GLN A 149 -1.04 5.88 2.90
C GLN A 149 -2.24 6.80 3.04
N GLN A 150 -2.86 6.83 4.21
CA GLN A 150 -3.82 7.89 4.54
C GLN A 150 -3.06 9.20 4.81
N ARG A 151 -3.36 10.24 4.03
CA ARG A 151 -2.83 11.59 4.25
C ARG A 151 -3.99 12.56 4.40
N ASN A 152 -4.21 13.05 5.62
CA ASN A 152 -5.35 13.91 5.94
C ASN A 152 -6.67 13.26 5.48
N ARG A 153 -7.29 13.78 4.42
CA ARG A 153 -8.58 13.31 3.89
C ARG A 153 -8.49 12.54 2.58
N TYR A 154 -7.29 12.25 2.06
CA TYR A 154 -7.11 11.49 0.84
C TYR A 154 -6.22 10.26 1.06
N ILE A 155 -6.41 9.24 0.23
CA ILE A 155 -5.54 8.06 0.19
C ILE A 155 -4.48 8.27 -0.89
N PHE A 156 -3.25 8.47 -0.44
CA PHE A 156 -2.09 8.50 -1.31
C PHE A 156 -1.80 7.09 -1.81
N THR A 157 -1.71 6.90 -3.12
CA THR A 157 -1.40 5.61 -3.75
C THR A 157 -0.39 5.84 -4.86
N GLN A 158 0.83 5.31 -4.70
CA GLN A 158 1.96 5.62 -5.56
C GLN A 158 2.87 4.40 -5.72
N GLY A 159 3.35 4.16 -6.95
CA GLY A 159 4.44 3.20 -7.18
C GLY A 159 5.75 3.70 -6.59
N ILE A 160 6.44 2.85 -5.84
CA ILE A 160 7.73 3.12 -5.19
C ILE A 160 8.77 2.06 -5.59
N SER A 161 10.03 2.31 -5.29
CA SER A 161 11.09 1.31 -5.46
C SER A 161 10.87 0.10 -4.53
N ALA A 162 11.34 -1.07 -4.96
CA ALA A 162 11.31 -2.27 -4.13
C ALA A 162 12.11 -2.08 -2.82
N GLN A 163 13.22 -1.35 -2.89
CA GLN A 163 14.07 -1.03 -1.74
C GLN A 163 13.34 -0.15 -0.72
N LEU A 164 12.56 0.85 -1.17
CA LEU A 164 11.78 1.67 -0.25
C LEU A 164 10.66 0.85 0.40
N GLY A 165 10.01 -0.03 -0.36
CA GLY A 165 9.03 -0.96 0.19
C GLY A 165 9.62 -1.89 1.25
N ALA A 166 10.81 -2.44 0.98
CA ALA A 166 11.54 -3.28 1.92
C ALA A 166 11.92 -2.51 3.20
N LEU A 167 12.38 -1.26 3.09
CA LEU A 167 12.67 -0.40 4.23
C LEU A 167 11.44 -0.14 5.09
N LEU A 168 10.29 0.16 4.47
CA LEU A 168 9.03 0.37 5.18
C LEU A 168 8.60 -0.87 5.96
N ILE A 169 8.64 -2.05 5.31
CA ILE A 169 8.31 -3.32 5.97
C ILE A 169 9.28 -3.60 7.13
N HIS A 170 10.57 -3.32 6.97
CA HIS A 170 11.58 -3.49 8.02
C HIS A 170 11.29 -2.61 9.24
N CYS A 171 10.99 -1.34 9.00
CA CYS A 171 10.59 -0.39 10.05
C CYS A 171 9.27 -0.79 10.74
N GLN A 172 8.27 -1.26 9.97
CA GLN A 172 7.00 -1.76 10.51
C GLN A 172 7.19 -3.02 11.37
N GLN A 173 8.20 -3.83 11.08
CA GLN A 173 8.62 -4.97 11.89
C GLN A 173 9.45 -4.56 13.13
N GLN A 174 9.61 -3.26 13.39
CA GLN A 174 10.35 -2.71 14.52
C GLN A 174 11.83 -3.14 14.54
N LYS A 175 12.39 -3.45 13.36
CA LYS A 175 13.78 -3.87 13.24
C LYS A 175 14.71 -2.67 13.19
N PRO A 176 15.87 -2.74 13.87
CA PRO A 176 16.82 -1.63 13.92
C PRO A 176 17.45 -1.34 12.55
N LEU A 177 17.82 -0.09 12.29
CA LEU A 177 18.39 0.37 11.03
C LEU A 177 19.74 -0.28 10.71
N ASN A 178 20.52 -0.70 11.71
CA ASN A 178 21.77 -1.44 11.51
C ASN A 178 21.59 -2.85 10.90
N GLN A 179 20.37 -3.38 10.90
CA GLN A 179 20.02 -4.64 10.24
C GLN A 179 19.46 -4.42 8.82
N ALA A 180 19.25 -3.18 8.39
CA ALA A 180 18.83 -2.87 7.03
C ALA A 180 20.01 -2.96 6.06
N SER A 181 19.75 -3.32 4.80
CA SER A 181 20.79 -3.31 3.77
C SER A 181 21.16 -1.90 3.34
N ASP A 182 22.34 -1.72 2.75
CA ASP A 182 22.79 -0.43 2.20
C ASP A 182 21.80 0.13 1.16
N GLU A 183 21.21 -0.75 0.35
CA GLU A 183 20.19 -0.38 -0.63
C GLU A 183 18.91 0.17 0.01
N MET A 184 18.50 -0.38 1.17
CA MET A 184 17.38 0.13 1.95
C MET A 184 17.74 1.47 2.58
N LEU A 185 18.92 1.59 3.19
CA LEU A 185 19.37 2.84 3.83
C LEU A 185 19.55 3.99 2.82
N ALA A 186 19.89 3.69 1.57
CA ALA A 186 19.90 4.68 0.49
C ALA A 186 18.51 5.32 0.24
N GLN A 187 17.43 4.69 0.71
CA GLN A 187 16.05 5.20 0.55
C GLN A 187 15.59 6.11 1.69
N LEU A 188 16.41 6.35 2.73
CA LEU A 188 16.06 7.23 3.85
C LEU A 188 15.53 8.62 3.44
N PRO A 189 16.07 9.31 2.42
CA PRO A 189 15.52 10.59 1.98
C PRO A 189 14.05 10.50 1.54
N TYR A 190 13.63 9.37 0.97
CA TYR A 190 12.25 9.17 0.52
C TYR A 190 11.27 9.00 1.69
N LEU A 191 11.73 8.49 2.85
CA LEU A 191 10.88 8.45 4.05
C LEU A 191 10.42 9.86 4.46
N LEU A 192 11.30 10.85 4.32
CA LEU A 192 10.99 12.25 4.59
C LEU A 192 10.14 12.86 3.46
N GLN A 193 10.54 12.66 2.21
CA GLN A 193 9.82 13.17 1.04
C GLN A 193 8.35 12.73 1.04
N TYR A 194 8.10 11.48 1.41
CA TYR A 194 6.76 10.91 1.48
C TYR A 194 6.12 11.01 2.87
N GLN A 195 6.72 11.73 3.84
CA GLN A 195 6.13 11.91 5.17
C GLN A 195 5.72 10.58 5.83
N LEU A 196 6.61 9.58 5.75
CA LEU A 196 6.36 8.21 6.18
C LEU A 196 6.74 7.95 7.64
N VAL A 197 7.25 8.97 8.35
CA VAL A 197 7.79 8.83 9.70
C VAL A 197 7.07 9.76 10.65
N ASN A 198 6.46 9.22 11.70
CA ASN A 198 5.86 10.01 12.79
C ASN A 198 6.63 9.89 14.12
N ASP A 199 7.55 8.94 14.25
CA ASP A 199 8.43 8.85 15.42
C ASP A 199 9.76 8.12 15.11
N ILE A 200 10.71 8.20 16.03
CA ILE A 200 11.93 7.39 16.05
C ILE A 200 11.97 6.66 17.40
N LEU A 201 12.12 5.33 17.34
CA LEU A 201 12.03 4.45 18.49
C LEU A 201 13.25 3.52 18.52
N GLU A 202 13.69 3.14 19.71
CA GLU A 202 14.73 2.12 19.88
C GLU A 202 14.12 0.74 19.63
N ALA A 203 14.80 -0.11 18.88
CA ALA A 203 14.36 -1.49 18.70
C ALA A 203 14.48 -2.24 20.03
N ASN A 204 13.46 -3.00 20.40
CA ASN A 204 13.59 -3.89 21.56
C ASN A 204 14.55 -5.01 21.21
N ASP A 205 15.66 -5.11 21.94
CA ASP A 205 16.47 -6.33 21.98
C ASP A 205 15.60 -7.44 22.58
N GLY A 206 15.07 -8.30 21.71
CA GLY A 206 14.36 -9.52 22.13
C GLY A 206 15.27 -10.50 22.86
#